data_AF-A0A950X7W4-F1
#
_entry.id   AF-A0A950X7W4-F1
#
_cell.length_a   1.000
_cell.length_b   1.000
_cell.length_c   1.000
_cell.angle_alpha   90.00
_cell.angle_beta   90.00
_cell.angle_gamma   90.00
#
_symmetry.space_group_name_H-M   'P 1'
#
loop_
_entity.id
_entity.type
_entity.pdbx_description
1 polymer ?
#
loop_
_entity_poly.entity_id
_entity_poly.type
_entity_poly.pdbx_seq_one_letter_code
_entity_poly.pdbx_strand_id
1 'polypeptide(L)'
;MRDFEEELRRALARREPPQDFALRVLAMAGSQSKLTALAQLRLWFCRVPMWQFAPALAALLVMSGGAIYQQHERVAHGQQAKQKLLTAMRIAGSKLHHAQDRVFAIERREMMQ
;
A
#
# COMPACT_ATOMS: atom_id res chain seq x y z
N MET A 1 35.54 -11.94 -49.01
CA MET A 1 35.65 -12.22 -47.55
C MET A 1 36.60 -11.25 -46.85
N ARG A 2 37.77 -10.92 -47.43
CA ARG A 2 38.72 -9.95 -46.84
C ARG A 2 38.17 -8.52 -46.69
N ASP A 3 37.31 -8.06 -47.59
CA ASP A 3 36.79 -6.69 -47.56
C ASP A 3 35.92 -6.41 -46.32
N PHE A 4 35.12 -7.38 -45.89
CA PHE A 4 34.27 -7.25 -44.69
C PHE A 4 35.10 -7.19 -43.41
N GLU A 5 36.15 -8.01 -43.30
CA GLU A 5 37.05 -7.97 -42.14
C GLU A 5 37.81 -6.64 -42.05
N GLU A 6 38.22 -6.08 -43.19
CA GLU A 6 38.87 -4.77 -43.24
C GLU A 6 37.91 -3.64 -42.85
N GLU A 7 36.66 -3.70 -43.33
CA GLU A 7 35.63 -2.71 -43.01
C GLU A 7 35.24 -2.76 -41.53
N LEU A 8 35.10 -3.97 -40.97
CA LEU A 8 34.84 -4.20 -39.55
C LEU A 8 36.01 -3.72 -38.68
N ARG A 9 37.25 -3.98 -39.11
CA ARG A 9 38.46 -3.52 -38.42
C ARG A 9 38.58 -1.99 -38.42
N ARG A 10 38.18 -1.32 -39.50
CA ARG A 10 38.11 0.15 -39.56
C ARG A 10 36.98 0.70 -38.69
N ALA A 11 35.83 0.03 -38.66
CA ALA A 11 34.69 0.44 -37.84
C ALA A 11 34.96 0.29 -36.33
N LEU A 12 35.69 -0.77 -35.92
CA LEU A 12 36.08 -1.00 -34.53
C LEU A 12 37.39 -0.29 -34.13
N ALA A 13 38.05 0.40 -35.05
CA ALA A 13 39.26 1.13 -34.73
C ALA A 13 38.97 2.17 -33.63
N ARG A 14 39.77 2.13 -32.56
CA ARG A 14 39.55 2.98 -31.40
C ARG A 14 39.77 4.44 -31.79
N ARG A 15 38.72 5.24 -31.66
CA ARG A 15 38.74 6.69 -31.89
C ARG A 15 38.58 7.40 -30.57
N GLU A 16 39.49 8.31 -30.26
CA GLU A 16 39.37 9.10 -29.03
C GLU A 16 38.13 10.00 -29.10
N PRO A 17 37.28 9.97 -28.07
CA PRO A 17 36.13 10.84 -28.02
C PRO A 17 36.58 12.30 -27.79
N PRO A 18 35.78 13.28 -28.23
CA PRO A 18 36.01 14.69 -27.89
C PRO A 18 36.05 14.91 -26.38
N GLN A 19 36.80 15.92 -25.90
CA GLN A 19 36.96 16.21 -24.47
C GLN A 19 35.62 16.43 -23.74
N ASP A 20 34.61 16.94 -24.45
CA ASP A 20 33.25 17.19 -23.91
C ASP A 20 32.32 15.97 -23.97
N PHE A 21 32.76 14.82 -24.49
CA PHE A 21 31.90 13.66 -24.72
C PHE A 21 31.26 13.15 -23.43
N ALA A 22 32.07 13.01 -22.37
CA ALA A 22 31.58 12.53 -21.08
C ALA A 22 30.52 13.47 -20.49
N LEU A 23 30.74 14.79 -20.58
CA LEU A 23 29.79 15.80 -20.10
C LEU A 23 28.47 15.76 -20.88
N ARG A 24 28.53 15.62 -22.21
CA ARG A 24 27.35 15.53 -23.07
C ARG A 24 26.53 14.27 -22.80
N VAL A 25 27.18 13.13 -22.63
CA VAL A 25 26.50 11.86 -22.32
C VAL A 25 25.83 11.92 -20.94
N LEU A 26 26.51 12.44 -19.93
CA LEU A 26 25.95 12.58 -18.58
C LEU A 26 24.75 13.53 -18.56
N ALA A 27 24.82 14.65 -19.28
CA ALA A 27 23.70 15.59 -19.42
C ALA A 27 22.49 14.97 -20.15
N MET A 28 22.74 14.14 -21.16
CA MET A 28 21.69 13.46 -21.92
C MET A 28 21.06 12.30 -21.15
N ALA A 29 21.85 11.52 -20.41
CA ALA A 29 21.37 10.43 -19.56
C ALA A 29 20.52 10.95 -18.39
N GLY A 30 20.95 12.06 -17.76
CA GLY A 30 20.21 12.69 -16.66
C GLY A 30 18.86 13.28 -17.07
N SER A 31 18.71 13.72 -18.32
CA SER A 31 17.46 14.31 -18.84
C SER A 31 16.48 13.27 -19.39
N GLN A 32 16.95 12.18 -20.01
CA GLN A 32 16.08 11.13 -20.56
C GLN A 32 15.41 10.27 -19.48
N SER A 33 16.04 10.05 -18.33
CA SER A 33 15.50 9.15 -17.30
C SER A 33 14.22 9.67 -16.62
N LYS A 34 14.00 10.99 -16.58
CA LYS A 34 12.86 11.57 -15.83
C LYS A 34 11.66 11.91 -16.72
N LEU A 35 11.90 12.26 -17.97
CA LEU A 35 10.83 12.70 -18.89
C LEU A 35 10.15 11.54 -19.62
N THR A 36 10.87 10.45 -19.90
CA THR A 36 10.36 9.37 -20.76
C THR A 36 9.21 8.58 -20.12
N ALA A 37 9.33 8.17 -18.86
CA ALA A 37 8.30 7.35 -18.21
C ALA A 37 6.95 8.08 -18.07
N LEU A 38 6.97 9.32 -17.56
CA LEU A 38 5.73 10.09 -17.34
C LEU A 38 5.14 10.63 -18.65
N ALA A 39 5.98 11.07 -19.60
CA ALA A 39 5.49 11.53 -20.89
C ALA A 39 4.89 10.38 -21.72
N GLN A 40 5.50 9.19 -21.67
CA GLN A 40 5.00 8.01 -22.39
C GLN A 40 3.67 7.53 -21.81
N LEU A 41 3.52 7.48 -20.47
CA LEU A 41 2.24 7.19 -19.82
C LEU A 41 1.16 8.22 -20.20
N ARG A 42 1.48 9.51 -20.16
CA ARG A 42 0.53 10.58 -20.48
C ARG A 42 0.08 10.54 -21.94
N LEU A 43 0.99 10.29 -22.88
CA LEU A 43 0.63 10.13 -24.30
C LEU A 43 -0.19 8.87 -24.54
N TRP A 44 0.08 7.78 -23.82
CA TRP A 44 -0.69 6.55 -23.92
C TRP A 44 -2.11 6.76 -23.41
N PHE A 45 -2.28 7.35 -22.22
CA PHE A 45 -3.59 7.68 -21.63
C PHE A 45 -4.41 8.67 -22.47
N CYS A 46 -3.78 9.65 -23.14
CA CYS A 46 -4.50 10.59 -24.01
C CYS A 46 -4.93 9.99 -25.36
N ARG A 47 -4.31 8.89 -25.81
CA ARG A 47 -4.65 8.24 -27.09
C ARG A 47 -5.70 7.14 -26.97
N VAL A 48 -5.97 6.64 -25.76
CA VAL A 48 -7.02 5.64 -25.57
C VAL A 48 -8.39 6.33 -25.53
N PRO A 49 -9.33 5.98 -26.43
CA PRO A 49 -10.68 6.53 -26.39
C PRO A 49 -11.36 6.10 -25.09
N MET A 50 -11.49 7.05 -24.17
CA MET A 50 -12.01 6.85 -22.80
C MET A 50 -13.42 6.21 -22.77
N TRP A 51 -14.15 6.30 -23.89
CA TRP A 51 -15.48 5.72 -24.08
C TRP A 51 -15.49 4.19 -24.08
N GLN A 52 -14.38 3.52 -24.43
CA GLN A 52 -14.30 2.05 -24.39
C GLN A 52 -14.13 1.50 -22.96
N PHE A 53 -13.69 2.32 -22.00
CA PHE A 53 -13.49 1.91 -20.61
C PHE A 53 -14.64 2.25 -19.69
N ALA A 54 -15.65 3.00 -20.15
CA ALA A 54 -16.87 3.29 -19.39
C ALA A 54 -17.54 2.02 -18.79
N PRO A 55 -17.74 0.91 -19.54
CA PRO A 55 -18.33 -0.29 -18.96
C PRO A 55 -17.38 -1.00 -17.99
N ALA A 56 -16.07 -0.99 -18.24
CA ALA A 56 -15.08 -1.60 -17.35
C ALA A 56 -14.98 -0.87 -16.01
N LEU A 57 -15.05 0.47 -16.02
CA LEU A 57 -15.06 1.29 -14.81
C LEU A 57 -16.36 1.09 -14.00
N ALA A 58 -17.50 0.98 -14.69
CA ALA A 58 -18.78 0.65 -14.06
C ALA A 58 -18.75 -0.75 -13.42
N ALA A 59 -18.18 -1.74 -14.09
CA ALA A 59 -18.01 -3.10 -13.54
C ALA A 59 -17.09 -3.10 -12.31
N LEU A 60 -15.97 -2.38 -12.34
CA LEU A 60 -15.08 -2.20 -11.18
C LEU A 60 -15.77 -1.53 -10.00
N LEU A 61 -16.58 -0.50 -10.26
CA LEU A 61 -17.38 0.19 -9.23
C LEU A 61 -18.41 -0.75 -8.59
N VAL A 62 -19.16 -1.52 -9.38
CA VAL A 62 -20.12 -2.51 -8.86
C VAL A 62 -19.42 -3.59 -8.03
N MET A 63 -18.27 -4.08 -8.50
CA MET A 63 -17.50 -5.11 -7.80
C MET A 63 -16.91 -4.59 -6.48
N SER A 64 -16.43 -3.34 -6.45
CA SER A 64 -15.98 -2.68 -5.22
C SER A 64 -17.13 -2.35 -4.26
N GLY A 65 -18.29 -1.92 -4.77
CA GLY A 65 -19.50 -1.66 -3.98
C GLY A 65 -20.04 -2.93 -3.31
N GLY A 66 -20.01 -4.07 -4.01
CA GLY A 66 -20.39 -5.38 -3.45
C GLY A 66 -19.45 -5.85 -2.33
N ALA A 67 -18.14 -5.59 -2.45
CA ALA A 67 -17.16 -5.96 -1.42
C ALA A 67 -17.30 -5.12 -0.15
N ILE A 68 -17.60 -3.82 -0.27
CA ILE A 68 -17.83 -2.93 0.87
C ILE A 68 -19.10 -3.32 1.64
N TYR A 69 -20.14 -3.78 0.94
CA TYR A 69 -21.39 -4.24 1.55
C TYR A 69 -21.18 -5.46 2.46
N GLN A 70 -20.34 -6.42 2.04
CA GLN A 70 -19.98 -7.58 2.86
C GLN A 70 -19.17 -7.22 4.11
N GLN A 71 -18.38 -6.14 4.05
CA GLN A 71 -17.55 -5.71 5.17
C GLN A 71 -18.39 -5.00 6.24
N HIS A 72 -19.49 -4.35 5.85
CA HIS A 72 -20.45 -3.73 6.77
C HIS A 72 -21.21 -4.75 7.65
N GLU A 73 -21.59 -5.91 7.10
CA GLU A 73 -22.26 -6.96 7.89
C GLU A 73 -21.34 -7.52 8.99
N ARG A 74 -20.04 -7.68 8.70
CA ARG A 74 -19.06 -8.15 9.70
C ARG A 74 -18.90 -7.16 10.85
N VAL A 75 -18.99 -5.86 10.59
CA VAL A 75 -18.93 -4.83 11.63
C VAL A 75 -20.20 -4.84 12.49
N ALA A 76 -21.37 -5.02 11.89
CA ALA A 76 -22.65 -5.07 12.61
C ALA A 76 -22.72 -6.26 13.60
N HIS A 77 -22.31 -7.46 13.16
CA HIS A 77 -22.25 -8.63 14.04
C HIS A 77 -21.21 -8.49 15.16
N GLY A 78 -20.09 -7.81 14.90
CA GLY A 78 -19.06 -7.54 15.89
C GLY A 78 -19.51 -6.60 17.02
N GLN A 79 -20.43 -5.68 16.76
CA GLN A 79 -20.91 -4.73 17.78
C GLN A 79 -21.79 -5.38 18.85
N GLN A 80 -22.69 -6.30 18.45
CA GLN A 80 -23.55 -7.01 19.40
C GLN A 80 -22.76 -7.92 20.35
N ALA A 81 -21.72 -8.59 19.83
CA ALA A 81 -20.83 -9.41 20.65
C ALA A 81 -20.07 -8.57 21.69
N LYS A 82 -19.60 -7.37 21.30
CA LYS A 82 -18.93 -6.44 22.20
C LYS A 82 -19.83 -5.96 23.34
N GLN A 83 -21.09 -5.64 23.06
CA GLN A 83 -22.04 -5.19 24.10
C GLN A 83 -22.29 -6.26 25.17
N LYS A 84 -22.45 -7.52 24.76
CA LYS A 84 -22.62 -8.64 25.71
C LYS A 84 -21.38 -8.85 26.57
N LEU A 85 -20.18 -8.79 25.96
CA LEU A 85 -18.90 -8.91 26.67
C LEU A 85 -18.72 -7.80 27.71
N LEU A 86 -18.96 -6.54 27.32
CA LEU A 86 -18.82 -5.39 28.22
C LEU A 86 -19.77 -5.47 29.42
N THR A 87 -21.00 -5.96 29.20
CA THR A 87 -21.97 -6.18 30.27
C THR A 87 -21.50 -7.26 31.24
N ALA A 88 -21.04 -8.41 30.72
CA ALA A 88 -20.52 -9.50 31.53
C ALA A 88 -19.29 -9.07 32.35
N MET A 89 -18.36 -8.32 31.75
CA MET A 89 -17.19 -7.77 32.43
C MET A 89 -17.57 -6.77 33.54
N ARG A 90 -18.59 -5.93 33.32
CA ARG A 90 -19.07 -5.00 34.34
C ARG A 90 -19.65 -5.72 35.56
N ILE A 91 -20.40 -6.80 35.33
CA ILE A 91 -20.96 -7.64 36.40
C ILE A 91 -19.83 -8.38 37.14
N ALA A 92 -18.89 -8.96 36.41
CA ALA A 92 -17.74 -9.67 36.99
C ALA A 92 -16.90 -8.71 37.85
N GLY A 93 -16.62 -7.50 37.34
CA GLY A 93 -15.92 -6.46 38.08
C GLY A 93 -16.64 -6.05 39.37
N SER A 94 -17.95 -5.86 39.33
CA SER A 94 -18.72 -5.48 40.53
C SER A 94 -18.73 -6.60 41.58
N LYS A 95 -18.82 -7.86 41.16
CA LYS A 95 -18.75 -9.01 42.07
C LYS A 95 -17.37 -9.19 42.68
N LEU A 96 -16.32 -8.97 41.90
CA LEU A 96 -14.94 -9.03 42.37
C LEU A 96 -14.67 -7.94 43.41
N HIS A 97 -15.14 -6.72 43.16
CA HIS A 97 -15.02 -5.60 44.10
C HIS A 97 -15.73 -5.91 45.43
N HIS A 98 -16.96 -6.43 45.38
CA HIS A 98 -17.68 -6.84 46.59
C HIS A 98 -17.01 -7.97 47.36
N ALA A 99 -16.40 -8.94 46.67
CA ALA A 99 -15.64 -10.00 47.33
C ALA A 99 -14.40 -9.42 48.04
N GLN A 100 -13.70 -8.51 47.37
CA GLN A 100 -12.53 -7.83 47.91
C GLN A 100 -12.86 -6.98 49.14
N ASP A 101 -13.95 -6.22 49.11
CA ASP A 101 -14.42 -5.42 50.25
C ASP A 101 -14.73 -6.30 51.47
N ARG A 102 -15.32 -7.48 51.26
CA ARG A 102 -15.59 -8.43 52.35
C ARG A 102 -14.31 -8.98 52.96
N VAL A 103 -13.33 -9.33 52.13
CA VAL A 103 -12.02 -9.81 52.62
C VAL A 103 -11.34 -8.72 53.46
N PHE A 104 -11.29 -7.48 52.96
CA PHE A 104 -10.71 -6.37 53.72
C PHE A 104 -11.49 -6.02 55.00
N ALA A 105 -12.81 -6.22 55.02
CA ALA A 105 -13.61 -6.03 56.23
C ALA A 105 -13.35 -7.11 57.30
N ILE A 106 -13.09 -8.36 56.88
CA ILE A 106 -12.73 -9.45 57.79
C ILE A 106 -11.33 -9.21 58.35
N GLU A 107 -10.36 -8.89 57.50
CA GLU A 107 -8.97 -8.61 57.88
C GLU A 107 -8.86 -7.43 58.87
N ARG A 108 -9.64 -6.36 58.66
CA ARG A 108 -9.71 -5.25 59.61
C ARG A 108 -10.34 -5.62 60.95
N ARG A 109 -11.23 -6.62 60.99
CA ARG A 109 -11.90 -7.06 62.22
C ARG A 109 -10.98 -7.94 63.06
N GLU A 110 -10.13 -8.74 62.43
CA GLU A 110 -9.11 -9.56 63.12
C GLU A 110 -7.98 -8.70 63.72
N MET A 111 -7.60 -7.58 63.09
CA MET A 111 -6.59 -6.67 63.65
C MET A 111 -7.05 -5.84 64.87
N MET A 112 -8.35 -5.83 65.19
CA MET A 112 -8.89 -5.09 66.35
C MET A 112 -9.23 -6.00 67.55
N GLN A 113 -8.93 -7.30 67.47
CA GLN A 113 -8.99 -8.24 68.60
C GLN A 113 -7.57 -8.53 69.11
#